data_AF-A0ABD6C6A8-F1
#
_entry.id   AF-A0ABD6C6A8-F1
#
_cell.length_a   1.000
_cell.length_b   1.000
_cell.length_c   1.000
_cell.angle_alpha   90.00
_cell.angle_beta   90.00
_cell.angle_gamma   90.00
#
_symmetry.space_group_name_H-M   'P 1'
#
loop_
_entity.id
_entity.type
_entity.pdbx_description
1 polymer ?
#
loop_
_entity_poly.entity_id
_entity_poly.type
_entity_poly.pdbx_seq_one_letter_code
_entity_poly.pdbx_strand_id
1 'polypeptide(L)'
;MITDARVLQQEFIPREIQHRDNEVNYLSSILEPITDGQSAEPILLYGPSGTGKTCIAQFILERLRENVVELDTQYVNCWEDSVPHKASTASCFCGLSSVSKR
;
A
#
# COMPACT_ATOMS: atom_id res chain seq x y z
N MET A 1 -8.63 -29.84 -0.36
CA MET A 1 -7.75 -29.80 0.83
C MET A 1 -6.91 -28.55 0.72
N ILE A 2 -6.92 -27.66 1.71
CA ILE A 2 -6.13 -26.43 1.69
C ILE A 2 -4.68 -26.81 2.02
N THR A 3 -3.75 -26.50 1.12
CA THR A 3 -2.33 -26.88 1.23
C THR A 3 -1.51 -25.89 2.04
N ASP A 4 -1.97 -24.65 2.18
CA ASP A 4 -1.34 -23.60 2.95
C ASP A 4 -2.40 -22.71 3.57
N ALA A 5 -2.46 -22.66 4.91
CA ALA A 5 -3.46 -21.87 5.63
C ALA A 5 -3.12 -20.36 5.66
N ARG A 6 -1.86 -19.99 5.38
CA ARG A 6 -1.40 -18.60 5.43
C ARG A 6 -2.08 -17.73 4.37
N VAL A 7 -2.50 -18.33 3.26
CA VAL A 7 -3.19 -17.62 2.15
C VAL A 7 -4.55 -17.04 2.56
N LEU A 8 -5.08 -17.44 3.72
CA LEU A 8 -6.33 -16.94 4.28
C LEU A 8 -6.13 -15.87 5.35
N GLN A 9 -4.88 -15.59 5.74
CA GLN A 9 -4.59 -14.56 6.73
C GLN A 9 -4.74 -13.17 6.12
N GLN A 10 -5.07 -12.18 6.94
CA GLN A 10 -5.33 -10.81 6.47
C GLN A 10 -4.06 -10.13 5.96
N GLU A 11 -2.91 -10.56 6.48
CA GLU A 11 -1.58 -10.06 6.12
C GLU A 11 -1.05 -10.70 4.83
N PHE A 12 -1.78 -11.67 4.28
CA PHE A 12 -1.37 -12.33 3.06
C PHE A 12 -1.65 -11.44 1.84
N ILE A 13 -0.58 -11.04 1.17
CA ILE A 13 -0.65 -10.32 -0.10
C ILE A 13 -0.46 -11.33 -1.23
N PRO A 14 -1.47 -11.51 -2.12
CA PRO A 14 -1.34 -12.42 -3.25
C PRO A 14 -0.34 -11.88 -4.28
N ARG A 15 0.27 -12.77 -5.05
CA ARG A 15 1.19 -12.39 -6.14
C ARG A 15 0.50 -11.74 -7.33
N GLU A 16 -0.79 -12.03 -7.51
CA GLU A 16 -1.64 -11.49 -8.57
C GLU A 16 -3.02 -11.19 -7.98
N ILE A 17 -3.58 -10.03 -8.34
CA ILE A 17 -4.94 -9.66 -7.95
C ILE A 17 -5.85 -9.92 -9.15
N GLN A 18 -6.79 -10.85 -9.00
CA GLN A 18 -7.74 -11.15 -10.06
C GLN A 18 -8.92 -10.15 -10.06
N HIS A 19 -9.40 -9.80 -11.25
CA HIS A 19 -10.59 -8.97 -11.46
C HIS A 19 -10.52 -7.54 -10.89
N ARG A 20 -9.31 -7.02 -10.66
CA ARG A 20 -9.07 -5.64 -10.18
C ARG A 20 -7.99 -4.92 -11.00
N ASP A 21 -7.78 -5.38 -12.24
CA ASP A 21 -6.73 -4.86 -13.12
C ASP A 21 -6.90 -3.36 -13.37
N ASN A 22 -8.14 -2.89 -13.49
CA ASN A 22 -8.43 -1.47 -13.72
C ASN A 22 -8.02 -0.60 -12.53
N GLU A 23 -8.36 -1.02 -11.31
CA GLU A 23 -7.98 -0.30 -10.09
C GLU A 23 -6.47 -0.33 -9.85
N VAL A 24 -5.84 -1.48 -10.10
CA VAL A 24 -4.37 -1.61 -10.03
C VAL A 24 -3.71 -0.69 -11.03
N ASN A 25 -4.11 -0.75 -12.31
CA ASN A 25 -3.54 0.08 -13.38
C ASN A 25 -3.74 1.58 -13.09
N TYR A 26 -4.92 1.97 -12.60
CA TYR A 26 -5.20 3.35 -12.23
C TYR A 26 -4.27 3.83 -11.11
N LEU A 27 -4.14 3.06 -10.03
CA LEU A 27 -3.24 3.41 -8.94
C LEU A 27 -1.77 3.41 -9.35
N SER A 28 -1.35 2.45 -10.18
CA SER A 28 -0.01 2.44 -10.76
C SER A 28 0.27 3.69 -11.60
N SER A 29 -0.70 4.18 -12.38
CA SER A 29 -0.52 5.41 -13.17
C SER A 29 -0.35 6.67 -12.30
N ILE A 30 -1.01 6.73 -11.15
CA ILE A 30 -0.86 7.88 -10.22
C ILE A 30 0.49 7.82 -9.51
N LEU A 31 0.99 6.60 -9.24
CA LEU A 31 2.24 6.38 -8.51
C LEU A 31 3.47 6.25 -9.41
N GLU A 32 3.29 6.27 -10.73
CA GLU A 32 4.38 6.28 -11.73
C GLU A 32 5.47 7.34 -11.43
N PRO A 33 5.15 8.59 -11.03
CA PRO A 33 6.17 9.60 -10.73
C PRO A 33 7.16 9.19 -9.64
N ILE A 34 6.77 8.30 -8.71
CA ILE A 34 7.67 7.79 -7.66
C ILE A 34 8.81 6.99 -8.27
N THR A 35 8.55 6.26 -9.35
CA THR A 35 9.57 5.45 -10.04
C THR A 35 10.60 6.34 -10.73
N ASP A 36 10.18 7.53 -11.18
CA ASP A 36 11.05 8.58 -11.72
C ASP A 36 11.74 9.44 -10.63
N GLY A 37 11.53 9.11 -9.35
CA GLY A 37 12.08 9.84 -8.21
C GLY A 37 11.39 11.19 -7.94
N GLN A 38 10.19 11.40 -8.48
CA GLN A 38 9.32 12.53 -8.17
C GLN A 38 8.30 12.16 -7.08
N SER A 39 7.67 13.16 -6.47
CA SER A 39 6.57 12.91 -5.52
C SER A 39 5.27 12.68 -6.27
N ALA A 40 4.54 11.62 -5.91
CA ALA A 40 3.15 11.43 -6.34
C ALA A 40 2.18 12.25 -5.47
N GLU A 41 0.96 12.41 -5.98
CA GLU A 41 -0.15 13.02 -5.24
C GLU A 41 -0.69 12.06 -4.17
N PRO A 42 -1.18 12.58 -3.02
CA PRO A 42 -1.81 11.75 -2.00
C PRO A 42 -3.07 11.05 -2.52
N ILE A 43 -3.14 9.73 -2.31
CA ILE A 43 -4.27 8.90 -2.73
C ILE A 43 -5.11 8.49 -1.52
N LEU A 44 -6.43 8.59 -1.64
CA LEU A 44 -7.39 8.06 -0.66
C LEU A 44 -8.23 6.95 -1.30
N LEU A 45 -8.12 5.73 -0.77
CA LEU A 45 -8.95 4.59 -1.17
C LEU A 45 -10.19 4.48 -0.28
N TYR A 46 -11.38 4.55 -0.87
CA TYR A 46 -12.64 4.49 -0.11
C TYR A 46 -13.58 3.37 -0.57
N GLY A 47 -14.58 3.06 0.26
CA GLY A 47 -15.69 2.17 -0.05
C GLY A 47 -15.92 1.07 1.00
N PRO A 48 -16.75 0.06 0.70
CA PRO A 48 -17.14 -0.96 1.68
C PRO A 48 -15.97 -1.82 2.18
N SER A 49 -16.10 -2.32 3.40
CA SER A 49 -15.16 -3.32 3.97
C SER A 49 -15.18 -4.62 3.14
N GLY A 50 -14.06 -5.34 3.11
CA GLY A 50 -13.94 -6.61 2.37
C GLY A 50 -13.80 -6.49 0.85
N THR A 51 -13.70 -5.27 0.30
CA THR A 51 -13.54 -5.05 -1.16
C THR A 51 -12.09 -5.11 -1.64
N GLY A 52 -11.13 -5.39 -0.76
CA GLY A 52 -9.72 -5.57 -1.12
C GLY A 52 -8.88 -4.29 -1.16
N LYS A 53 -9.36 -3.15 -0.63
CA LYS A 53 -8.60 -1.88 -0.60
C LYS A 53 -7.21 -2.02 0.03
N THR A 54 -7.15 -2.58 1.24
CA THR A 54 -5.88 -2.79 1.97
C THR A 54 -4.95 -3.72 1.19
N CYS A 55 -5.51 -4.80 0.62
CA CYS A 55 -4.76 -5.74 -0.21
C CYS A 55 -4.16 -5.08 -1.45
N ILE A 56 -4.93 -4.26 -2.17
CA ILE A 56 -4.47 -3.54 -3.36
C ILE A 56 -3.38 -2.52 -2.98
N ALA A 57 -3.58 -1.76 -1.90
CA ALA A 57 -2.58 -0.79 -1.44
C ALA A 57 -1.25 -1.47 -1.10
N GLN A 58 -1.28 -2.55 -0.33
CA GLN A 58 -0.08 -3.30 0.02
C GLN A 58 0.57 -3.98 -1.20
N PHE A 59 -0.23 -4.53 -2.11
CA PHE A 59 0.26 -5.13 -3.35
C PHE A 59 1.06 -4.13 -4.19
N ILE A 60 0.54 -2.93 -4.39
CA ILE A 60 1.21 -1.90 -5.19
C ILE A 60 2.47 -1.40 -4.48
N LEU A 61 2.43 -1.26 -3.15
CA LEU A 61 3.60 -0.89 -2.36
C LEU A 61 4.73 -1.93 -2.50
N GLU A 62 4.42 -3.22 -2.46
CA GLU A 62 5.42 -4.28 -2.69
C GLU A 62 6.00 -4.20 -4.10
N ARG A 63 5.18 -3.96 -5.13
CA ARG A 63 5.68 -3.75 -6.50
C ARG A 63 6.55 -2.50 -6.63
N LEU A 64 6.22 -1.41 -5.94
CA LEU A 64 7.05 -0.21 -5.94
C LEU A 64 8.40 -0.45 -5.26
N ARG A 65 8.43 -1.20 -4.16
CA ARG A 65 9.67 -1.60 -3.48
C ARG A 65 10.59 -2.45 -4.36
N GLU A 66 10.01 -3.31 -5.19
CA GLU A 66 10.78 -4.12 -6.14
C GLU A 66 11.43 -3.27 -7.25
N ASN A 67 10.81 -2.16 -7.64
CA ASN A 67 11.27 -1.30 -8.73
C ASN A 67 12.11 -0.10 -8.27
N VAL A 68 11.95 0.34 -7.01
CA VAL A 68 12.61 1.54 -6.47
C VAL A 68 13.43 1.16 -5.23
N VAL A 69 14.75 1.17 -5.38
CA VAL A 69 15.71 0.78 -4.32
C VAL A 69 15.68 1.73 -3.12
N GLU A 70 15.43 3.02 -3.35
CA GLU A 70 15.39 4.07 -2.32
C GLU A 70 13.95 4.48 -1.97
N LEU A 71 13.09 3.52 -1.66
CA LEU A 71 11.70 3.76 -1.30
C LEU A 71 11.46 3.51 0.19
N ASP A 72 11.37 4.59 0.98
CA ASP A 72 10.90 4.48 2.37
C ASP A 72 9.37 4.35 2.41
N THR A 73 8.88 3.36 3.13
CA THR A 73 7.47 2.99 3.14
C THR A 73 7.05 2.49 4.50
N GLN A 74 5.93 3.02 4.98
CA GLN A 74 5.38 2.68 6.27
C GLN A 74 3.91 2.32 6.16
N TYR A 75 3.55 1.16 6.71
CA TYR A 75 2.17 0.73 6.87
C TYR A 75 1.77 0.93 8.33
N VAL A 76 0.68 1.65 8.57
CA VAL A 76 0.12 1.85 9.91
C VAL A 76 -1.35 1.45 9.91
N ASN A 77 -1.69 0.52 10.78
CA ASN A 77 -3.06 0.09 10.97
C ASN A 77 -3.70 0.92 12.10
N CYS A 78 -4.42 1.98 11.73
CA CYS A 78 -5.06 2.86 12.70
C CYS A 78 -6.12 2.17 13.59
N TRP A 79 -6.55 0.96 13.26
CA TRP A 79 -7.46 0.18 14.09
C TRP A 79 -6.74 -0.48 15.28
N GLU A 80 -5.54 -1.01 15.04
CA GLU A 80 -4.73 -1.68 16.07
C GLU A 80 -3.83 -0.70 16.82
N ASP A 81 -3.28 0.28 16.10
CA ASP A 81 -2.43 1.33 16.66
C ASP A 81 -3.25 2.55 17.07
N SER A 82 -3.93 2.45 18.22
CA SER A 82 -4.81 3.51 18.73
C SER A 82 -4.06 4.70 19.38
N VAL A 83 -2.72 4.74 19.32
CA VAL A 83 -1.91 5.70 20.07
C VAL A 83 -1.56 6.92 19.20
N PRO A 84 -2.11 8.12 19.47
CA PRO A 84 -1.96 9.28 18.58
C PRO A 84 -0.51 9.77 18.40
N HIS A 85 0.36 9.49 19.38
CA HIS A 85 1.74 10.00 19.42
C HIS A 85 2.75 9.14 18.63
N LYS A 86 2.46 7.85 18.39
CA LYS A 86 3.39 6.98 17.63
C LYS A 86 3.43 7.32 16.14
N ALA A 87 2.34 7.90 15.64
CA ALA A 87 2.22 8.44 14.28
C ALA A 87 3.08 9.69 14.03
N SER A 88 3.77 10.22 15.05
CA SER A 88 4.62 11.42 14.93
C SER A 88 6.11 11.11 14.73
N THR A 89 6.56 9.90 15.12
CA THR A 89 7.95 9.43 14.92
C THR A 89 8.04 8.44 13.75
N ALA A 90 6.96 7.71 13.51
CA ALA A 90 6.63 7.14 12.22
C ALA A 90 6.16 8.27 11.30
N SER A 91 6.71 8.44 10.11
CA SER A 91 6.13 9.33 9.08
C SER A 91 4.82 8.69 8.62
N CYS A 92 3.77 8.94 9.39
CA CYS A 92 2.52 8.21 9.31
C CYS A 92 1.48 9.05 8.56
N PHE A 93 1.21 8.68 7.31
CA PHE A 93 -0.10 8.88 6.72
C PHE A 93 -0.46 7.68 5.87
N CYS A 94 -1.59 7.04 6.20
CA CYS A 94 -2.27 6.15 5.27
C CYS A 94 -2.86 7.05 4.18
N GLY A 95 -2.06 7.20 3.14
CA GLY A 95 -2.19 8.14 2.04
C GLY A 95 -0.77 8.30 1.57
N LEU A 96 -0.45 7.82 0.37
CA LEU A 96 0.88 7.92 -0.23
C LEU A 96 1.27 9.40 -0.38
N SER A 97 1.62 10.05 0.71
CA SER A 97 2.15 11.40 0.73
C SER A 97 3.65 11.31 0.87
N SER A 98 4.31 11.72 -0.21
CA SER A 98 5.72 12.05 -0.31
C SER A 98 6.70 10.93 0.02
N VAL A 99 7.24 10.33 -1.05
CA VAL A 99 8.63 9.87 -1.03
C VAL A 99 9.50 11.08 -0.72
N SER A 100 9.83 11.25 0.56
CA SER A 100 10.80 12.23 1.02
C SER A 100 12.18 11.62 0.86
N LYS A 101 12.83 11.89 -0.28
CA LYS A 101 14.27 11.67 -0.42
C LYS A 101 14.99 12.57 0.60
N ARG A 102 15.88 11.98 1.40
CA ARG A 102 16.99 12.74 1.99
C ARG A 102 18.00 13.11 0.92
#